data_AF-N6ZWN0-F1
#
_entry.id   AF-N6ZWN0-F1
#
_cell.length_a   1.000
_cell.length_b   1.000
_cell.length_c   1.000
_cell.angle_alpha   90.00
_cell.angle_beta   90.00
_cell.angle_gamma   90.00
#
_symmetry.space_group_name_H-M   'P 1'
#
loop_
_entity.id
_entity.type
_entity.pdbx_description
1 polymer ?
#
loop_
_entity_poly.entity_id
_entity_poly.type
_entity_poly.pdbx_seq_one_letter_code
_entity_poly.pdbx_strand_id
1 'polypeptide(L)'
;MRRDAAEYGGRFTSHLVLNEPGRPDLYNQWFDFYFPGMGRFTIWNAEIVTARQAFWDAAHNEASSRAYAALGDADLDRESKLDFEPADVSRTGKVLTYRLVKREPVRYVQFDGRTLSEQIDLLETAIIRDEPPVIYESFKLDWSYAYGIGLRIVQDVEVINQAAIEAAIDRFLAIGETDWVSSEAVPRDHLPLVREQEALASVDYPSAQLGMPVR
;
A
#
# COMPACT_ATOMS: atom_id res chain seq x y z
N MET A 1 -9.30 -18.58 13.05
CA MET A 1 -10.19 -17.68 13.82
C MET A 1 -10.25 -17.96 15.31
N ARG A 2 -10.53 -19.18 15.81
CA ARG A 2 -10.61 -19.43 17.26
C ARG A 2 -9.36 -19.05 18.08
N ARG A 3 -8.16 -19.01 17.48
CA ARG A 3 -6.90 -18.63 18.16
C ARG A 3 -6.80 -17.13 18.44
N ASP A 4 -7.36 -16.28 17.57
CA ASP A 4 -7.26 -14.82 17.69
C ASP A 4 -8.60 -14.21 18.10
N ALA A 5 -9.55 -15.03 18.54
CA ALA A 5 -10.89 -14.57 18.93
C ALA A 5 -10.87 -13.56 20.10
N ALA A 6 -9.85 -13.66 20.95
CA ALA A 6 -9.62 -12.69 22.03
C ALA A 6 -9.08 -11.34 21.51
N GLU A 7 -8.51 -11.29 20.31
CA GLU A 7 -7.86 -10.12 19.72
C GLU A 7 -8.73 -9.44 18.66
N TYR A 8 -9.48 -10.22 17.88
CA TYR A 8 -10.29 -9.75 16.74
C TYR A 8 -11.78 -10.13 16.81
N GLY A 9 -12.27 -10.53 17.99
CA GLY A 9 -13.68 -10.90 18.18
C GLY A 9 -14.14 -12.18 17.46
N GLY A 10 -13.23 -12.85 16.73
CA GLY A 10 -13.47 -14.15 16.08
C GLY A 10 -14.07 -14.10 14.68
N ARG A 11 -14.36 -12.91 14.14
CA ARG A 11 -14.91 -12.71 12.77
C ARG A 11 -13.84 -12.78 11.68
N PHE A 12 -12.64 -12.33 11.99
CA PHE A 12 -11.49 -12.38 11.08
C PHE A 12 -10.23 -12.83 11.82
N THR A 13 -9.15 -13.02 11.07
CA THR A 13 -7.80 -13.32 11.56
C THR A 13 -6.79 -12.61 10.67
N SER A 14 -5.62 -12.28 11.20
CA SER A 14 -4.54 -11.66 10.44
C SER A 14 -3.18 -12.09 11.02
N HIS A 15 -2.15 -12.00 10.20
CA HIS A 15 -0.75 -12.11 10.65
C HIS A 15 -0.17 -10.76 11.08
N LEU A 16 -0.88 -9.66 10.84
CA LEU A 16 -0.51 -8.31 11.22
C LEU A 16 -1.06 -7.96 12.61
N VAL A 17 -0.49 -6.93 13.23
CA VAL A 17 -0.96 -6.36 14.50
C VAL A 17 -1.84 -5.15 14.19
N LEU A 18 -3.14 -5.26 14.48
CA LEU A 18 -4.10 -4.18 14.24
C LEU A 18 -3.94 -3.02 15.24
N ASN A 19 -3.85 -3.36 16.53
CA ASN A 19 -3.89 -2.38 17.62
C ASN A 19 -2.50 -2.24 18.27
N GLU A 20 -1.51 -1.77 17.51
CA GLU A 20 -0.18 -1.50 18.09
C GLU A 20 -0.25 -0.34 19.09
N PRO A 21 0.09 -0.54 20.38
CA PRO A 21 0.01 0.51 21.38
C PRO A 21 0.89 1.72 21.03
N GLY A 22 0.30 2.91 21.02
CA GLY A 22 1.03 4.15 20.75
C GLY A 22 1.24 4.45 19.27
N ARG A 23 0.79 3.59 18.35
CA ARG A 23 0.81 3.87 16.92
C ARG A 23 -0.19 4.99 16.58
N PRO A 24 0.25 6.08 15.91
CA PRO A 24 -0.65 7.14 15.49
C PRO A 24 -1.66 6.65 14.45
N ASP A 25 -2.86 7.24 14.50
CA ASP A 25 -3.97 6.95 13.59
C ASP A 25 -3.59 7.08 12.10
N LEU A 26 -2.66 7.98 11.78
CA LEU A 26 -2.18 8.17 10.41
C LEU A 26 -1.47 6.94 9.83
N TYR A 27 -0.99 6.01 10.67
CA TYR A 27 -0.40 4.75 10.23
C TYR A 27 -1.44 3.61 10.12
N ASN A 28 -2.68 3.83 10.57
CA ASN A 28 -3.75 2.83 10.54
C ASN A 28 -4.63 3.00 9.29
N GLN A 29 -4.00 3.06 8.11
CA GLN A 29 -4.69 3.38 6.85
C GLN A 29 -4.95 2.17 5.96
N TRP A 30 -4.37 1.02 6.31
CA TRP A 30 -4.57 -0.24 5.62
C TRP A 30 -4.46 -1.43 6.59
N PHE A 31 -5.04 -2.57 6.23
CA PHE A 31 -4.87 -3.82 6.95
C PHE A 31 -5.19 -5.03 6.07
N ASP A 32 -4.36 -6.07 6.16
CA ASP A 32 -4.66 -7.38 5.56
C ASP A 32 -5.30 -8.31 6.58
N PHE A 33 -6.34 -9.03 6.16
CA PHE A 33 -7.06 -9.96 7.02
C PHE A 33 -7.77 -11.06 6.23
N TYR A 34 -8.15 -12.11 6.94
CA TYR A 34 -8.90 -13.24 6.40
C TYR A 34 -10.22 -13.40 7.14
N PHE A 35 -11.30 -13.64 6.42
CA PHE A 35 -12.62 -13.91 6.99
C PHE A 35 -13.38 -14.98 6.20
N PRO A 36 -14.31 -15.72 6.82
CA PRO A 36 -15.08 -16.74 6.13
C PRO A 36 -16.20 -16.09 5.33
N GLY A 37 -16.44 -16.60 4.12
CA GLY A 37 -17.58 -16.18 3.31
C GLY A 37 -18.92 -16.77 3.78
N MET A 38 -20.00 -16.44 3.06
CA MET A 38 -21.33 -17.02 3.28
C MET A 38 -21.35 -18.53 3.00
N GLY A 39 -20.51 -18.98 2.07
CA GLY A 39 -20.33 -20.39 1.73
C GLY A 39 -19.43 -21.13 2.73
N ARG A 40 -19.61 -22.46 2.85
CA ARG A 40 -18.79 -23.30 3.75
C ARG A 40 -17.34 -23.50 3.30
N PHE A 41 -16.97 -22.99 2.12
CA PHE A 41 -15.70 -23.28 1.47
C PHE A 41 -14.94 -22.04 0.99
N THR A 42 -15.46 -20.84 1.28
CA THR A 42 -14.83 -19.58 0.87
C THR A 42 -14.12 -18.97 2.07
N ILE A 43 -12.83 -18.67 1.89
CA ILE A 43 -12.07 -17.80 2.78
C ILE A 43 -11.61 -16.63 1.91
N TRP A 44 -12.01 -15.42 2.29
CA TRP A 44 -11.58 -14.20 1.63
C TRP A 44 -10.21 -13.81 2.15
N ASN A 45 -9.27 -13.56 1.23
CA ASN A 45 -8.02 -12.87 1.54
C ASN A 45 -8.21 -11.40 1.21
N ALA A 46 -8.42 -10.58 2.23
CA ALA A 46 -8.85 -9.21 2.07
C ALA A 46 -7.76 -8.21 2.47
N GLU A 47 -7.58 -7.21 1.63
CA GLU A 47 -6.90 -5.96 1.96
C GLU A 47 -7.98 -4.89 2.10
N ILE A 48 -8.02 -4.20 3.25
CA ILE A 48 -8.82 -2.99 3.42
C ILE A 48 -7.92 -1.78 3.49
N VAL A 49 -8.31 -0.71 2.79
CA VAL A 49 -7.64 0.59 2.83
C VAL A 49 -8.66 1.70 3.07
N THR A 50 -8.23 2.77 3.73
CA THR A 50 -9.03 4.00 3.81
C THR A 50 -9.10 4.69 2.45
N ALA A 51 -10.09 5.56 2.25
CA ALA A 51 -10.15 6.44 1.09
C ALA A 51 -8.90 7.34 0.97
N ARG A 52 -8.31 7.71 2.13
CA ARG A 52 -7.04 8.42 2.20
C ARG A 52 -5.89 7.62 1.59
N GLN A 53 -5.70 6.37 1.99
CA GLN A 53 -4.65 5.52 1.40
C GLN A 53 -4.90 5.28 -0.09
N ALA A 54 -6.15 4.98 -0.47
CA ALA A 54 -6.50 4.77 -1.88
C ALA A 54 -6.22 6.01 -2.75
N PHE A 55 -6.36 7.22 -2.19
CA PHE A 55 -6.00 8.47 -2.85
C PHE A 55 -4.49 8.62 -3.06
N TRP A 56 -3.68 8.35 -2.03
CA TRP A 56 -2.22 8.36 -2.15
C TRP A 56 -1.73 7.32 -3.15
N ASP A 57 -2.24 6.08 -3.07
CA ASP A 57 -1.92 5.01 -4.03
C ASP A 57 -2.24 5.46 -5.47
N ALA A 58 -3.41 6.06 -5.69
CA ALA A 58 -3.83 6.51 -7.02
C ALA A 58 -2.94 7.66 -7.55
N ALA A 59 -2.64 8.66 -6.72
CA ALA A 59 -1.77 9.77 -7.10
C ALA A 59 -0.34 9.29 -7.39
N HIS A 60 0.19 8.40 -6.56
CA HIS A 60 1.52 7.82 -6.72
C HIS A 60 1.61 6.95 -7.99
N ASN A 61 0.60 6.12 -8.25
CA ASN A 61 0.55 5.28 -9.44
C ASN A 61 0.48 6.10 -10.73
N GLU A 62 -0.32 7.18 -10.73
CA GLU A 62 -0.40 8.10 -11.87
C GLU A 62 0.92 8.85 -12.07
N ALA A 63 1.52 9.38 -11.00
CA ALA A 63 2.82 10.06 -11.05
C ALA A 63 3.92 9.14 -11.59
N SER A 64 3.98 7.92 -11.06
CA SER A 64 4.91 6.87 -11.48
C SER A 64 4.70 6.52 -12.96
N SER A 65 3.46 6.28 -13.37
CA SER A 65 3.13 5.94 -14.76
C SER A 65 3.58 7.05 -15.73
N ARG A 66 3.31 8.32 -15.39
CA ARG A 66 3.75 9.48 -16.19
C ARG A 66 5.29 9.59 -16.24
N ALA A 67 5.98 9.38 -15.12
CA ALA A 67 7.43 9.45 -15.06
C ALA A 67 8.09 8.31 -15.86
N TYR A 68 7.61 7.06 -15.69
CA TYR A 68 8.11 5.91 -16.43
C TYR A 68 7.84 6.01 -17.93
N ALA A 69 6.68 6.54 -18.35
CA ALA A 69 6.36 6.74 -19.76
C ALA A 69 7.27 7.77 -20.47
N ALA A 70 7.92 8.65 -19.71
CA ALA A 70 8.88 9.62 -20.24
C ALA A 70 10.31 9.05 -20.37
N LEU A 71 10.58 7.86 -19.83
CA LEU A 71 11.85 7.15 -20.00
C LEU A 71 11.82 6.29 -21.27
N GLY A 72 12.97 6.19 -21.96
CA GLY A 72 13.16 5.20 -23.02
C GLY A 72 13.58 3.83 -22.47
N ASP A 73 13.46 2.78 -23.28
CA ASP A 73 13.76 1.38 -22.88
C ASP A 73 15.13 1.22 -22.22
N ALA A 74 16.17 1.89 -22.73
CA ALA A 74 17.51 1.82 -22.17
C ALA A 74 17.63 2.43 -20.77
N ASP A 75 16.83 3.44 -20.46
CA ASP A 75 16.77 4.06 -19.13
C ASP A 75 15.94 3.19 -18.19
N LEU A 76 14.83 2.58 -18.67
CA LEU A 76 14.03 1.61 -17.91
C LEU A 76 14.84 0.37 -17.51
N ASP A 77 15.61 -0.18 -18.45
CA ASP A 77 16.53 -1.30 -18.18
C ASP A 77 17.58 -0.90 -17.15
N ARG A 78 18.08 0.35 -17.22
CA ARG A 78 19.05 0.85 -16.25
C ARG A 78 18.45 0.95 -14.85
N GLU A 79 17.22 1.43 -14.71
CA GLU A 79 16.50 1.52 -13.44
C GLU A 79 16.16 0.14 -12.87
N SER A 80 15.74 -0.79 -13.73
CA SER A 80 15.31 -2.14 -13.32
C SER A 80 16.48 -3.06 -12.98
N LYS A 81 17.72 -2.69 -13.36
CA LYS A 81 18.89 -3.54 -13.17
C LYS A 81 19.32 -3.57 -11.69
N LEU A 82 19.30 -4.78 -11.13
CA LEU A 82 19.85 -5.09 -9.81
C LEU A 82 21.23 -5.74 -9.96
N ASP A 83 22.23 -5.15 -9.33
CA ASP A 83 23.59 -5.69 -9.25
C ASP A 83 23.84 -6.23 -7.84
N PHE A 84 24.42 -7.42 -7.75
CA PHE A 84 24.72 -8.10 -6.49
C PHE A 84 26.20 -8.41 -6.39
N GLU A 85 26.75 -8.27 -5.18
CA GLU A 85 28.13 -8.67 -4.87
C GLU A 85 28.16 -9.64 -3.69
N PRO A 86 29.15 -10.56 -3.61
CA PRO A 86 29.29 -11.45 -2.46
C PRO A 86 29.39 -10.66 -1.15
N ALA A 87 28.57 -11.04 -0.16
CA ALA A 87 28.60 -10.45 1.18
C ALA A 87 29.42 -11.31 2.13
N ASP A 88 29.15 -12.61 2.18
CA ASP A 88 29.91 -13.59 2.98
C ASP A 88 30.47 -14.72 2.13
N VAL A 89 31.66 -15.19 2.51
CA VAL A 89 32.34 -16.33 1.90
C VAL A 89 32.75 -17.32 2.98
N SER A 90 32.56 -18.62 2.70
CA SER A 90 32.96 -19.70 3.58
C SER A 90 34.48 -19.78 3.71
N ARG A 91 34.95 -20.54 4.70
CA ARG A 91 36.37 -20.85 4.88
C ARG A 91 37.01 -21.60 3.70
N THR A 92 36.20 -22.18 2.80
CA THR A 92 36.64 -22.86 1.57
C THR A 92 36.50 -21.99 0.32
N GLY A 93 36.17 -20.71 0.47
CA GLY A 93 36.00 -19.75 -0.63
C GLY A 93 34.64 -19.80 -1.34
N LYS A 94 33.65 -20.54 -0.81
CA LYS A 94 32.30 -20.58 -1.38
C LYS A 94 31.51 -19.36 -0.94
N VAL A 95 30.93 -18.60 -1.88
CA VAL A 95 29.99 -17.50 -1.55
C VAL A 95 28.77 -18.07 -0.83
N LEU A 96 28.45 -17.54 0.35
CA LEU A 96 27.34 -17.95 1.19
C LEU A 96 26.14 -17.02 1.02
N THR A 97 26.39 -15.71 0.90
CA THR A 97 25.37 -14.67 0.79
C THR A 97 25.81 -13.62 -0.22
N TYR A 98 24.84 -12.92 -0.80
CA TYR A 98 25.05 -11.76 -1.66
C TYR A 98 24.39 -10.55 -1.01
N ARG A 99 24.94 -9.36 -1.25
CA ARG A 99 24.29 -8.09 -0.93
C ARG A 99 24.00 -7.33 -2.21
N LEU A 100 22.88 -6.59 -2.20
CA LEU A 100 22.54 -5.67 -3.27
C LEU A 100 23.53 -4.51 -3.26
N VAL A 101 24.12 -4.20 -4.42
CA VAL A 101 25.03 -3.07 -4.58
C VAL A 101 24.19 -1.78 -4.60
N LYS A 102 24.48 -0.86 -3.66
CA LYS A 102 23.85 0.46 -3.66
C LYS A 102 24.37 1.26 -4.86
N ARG A 103 23.46 1.65 -5.75
CA ARG A 103 23.79 2.46 -6.93
C ARG A 103 23.64 3.94 -6.61
N GLU A 104 24.47 4.76 -7.24
CA GLU A 104 24.28 6.19 -7.24
C GLU A 104 23.00 6.52 -8.04
N PRO A 105 22.13 7.41 -7.54
CA PRO A 105 20.91 7.80 -8.25
C PRO A 105 21.23 8.36 -9.64
N VAL A 106 20.54 7.84 -10.66
CA VAL A 106 20.70 8.30 -12.04
C VAL A 106 19.91 9.59 -12.23
N ARG A 107 20.52 10.59 -12.86
CA ARG A 107 19.89 11.85 -13.22
C ARG A 107 19.60 11.90 -14.71
N TYR A 108 18.41 12.32 -15.06
CA TYR A 108 17.89 12.28 -16.41
C TYR A 108 17.74 13.69 -17.00
N VAL A 109 18.20 13.88 -18.23
CA VAL A 109 18.09 15.18 -18.92
C VAL A 109 16.63 15.53 -19.18
N GLN A 110 15.80 14.53 -19.52
CA GLN A 110 14.35 14.67 -19.71
C GLN A 110 13.59 15.11 -18.45
N PHE A 111 14.20 14.98 -17.27
CA PHE A 111 13.66 15.46 -16.00
C PHE A 111 14.40 16.70 -15.49
N ASP A 112 15.02 17.46 -16.40
CA ASP A 112 15.83 18.65 -16.09
C ASP A 112 16.90 18.35 -15.02
N GLY A 113 17.54 17.18 -15.10
CA GLY A 113 18.59 16.74 -14.19
C GLY A 113 18.12 16.11 -12.87
N ARG A 114 16.81 15.89 -12.69
CA ARG A 114 16.27 15.10 -11.56
C ARG A 114 16.46 13.60 -11.76
N THR A 115 16.45 12.90 -10.65
CA THR A 115 16.28 11.45 -10.59
C THR A 115 14.82 11.06 -10.88
N LEU A 116 14.58 9.78 -11.19
CA LEU A 116 13.22 9.27 -11.36
C LEU A 116 12.36 9.49 -10.11
N SER A 117 12.90 9.19 -8.92
CA SER A 117 12.19 9.40 -7.65
C SER A 117 11.80 10.86 -7.42
N GLU A 118 12.73 11.80 -7.64
CA GLU A 118 12.44 13.24 -7.50
C GLU A 118 11.40 13.72 -8.52
N GLN A 119 11.39 13.14 -9.72
CA GLN A 119 10.39 13.45 -10.73
C GLN A 119 9.00 12.91 -10.35
N ILE A 120 8.93 11.69 -9.80
CA ILE A 120 7.68 11.12 -9.29
C ILE A 120 7.13 11.98 -8.15
N ASP A 121 7.97 12.37 -7.19
CA ASP A 121 7.58 13.23 -6.06
C ASP A 121 6.98 14.57 -6.52
N LEU A 122 7.60 15.18 -7.54
CA LEU A 122 7.13 16.43 -8.13
C LEU A 122 5.80 16.26 -8.85
N LEU A 123 5.65 15.18 -9.63
CA LEU A 123 4.41 14.87 -10.34
C LEU A 123 3.27 14.53 -9.37
N GLU A 124 3.54 13.74 -8.34
CA GLU A 124 2.56 13.36 -7.33
C GLU A 124 2.03 14.60 -6.59
N THR A 125 2.92 15.53 -6.21
CA THR A 125 2.54 16.81 -5.60
C THR A 125 1.64 17.63 -6.54
N ALA A 126 1.97 17.69 -7.83
CA ALA A 126 1.17 18.39 -8.82
C ALA A 126 -0.20 17.72 -9.01
N ILE A 127 -0.25 16.38 -9.09
CA ILE A 127 -1.49 15.61 -9.23
C ILE A 127 -2.41 15.85 -8.03
N ILE A 128 -1.92 15.75 -6.80
CA ILE A 128 -2.73 15.94 -5.59
C ILE A 128 -3.39 17.34 -5.55
N ARG A 129 -2.68 18.35 -6.05
CA ARG A 129 -3.11 19.76 -6.05
C ARG A 129 -4.01 20.11 -7.23
N ASP A 130 -3.58 19.77 -8.43
CA ASP A 130 -4.13 20.31 -9.69
C ASP A 130 -5.09 19.31 -10.38
N GLU A 131 -4.86 18.01 -10.20
CA GLU A 131 -5.62 16.92 -10.86
C GLU A 131 -5.93 15.78 -9.88
N PRO A 132 -6.58 16.05 -8.72
CA PRO A 132 -6.74 15.06 -7.67
C PRO A 132 -7.54 13.84 -8.14
N PRO A 133 -7.04 12.60 -7.92
CA PRO A 133 -7.80 11.39 -8.22
C PRO A 133 -9.17 11.36 -7.53
N VAL A 134 -10.18 10.86 -8.23
CA VAL A 134 -11.51 10.65 -7.66
C VAL A 134 -11.57 9.26 -7.03
N ILE A 135 -11.89 9.20 -5.74
CA ILE A 135 -11.95 7.95 -4.98
C ILE A 135 -13.41 7.59 -4.69
N TYR A 136 -13.71 6.30 -4.76
CA TYR A 136 -14.99 5.73 -4.39
C TYR A 136 -14.76 4.62 -3.38
N GLU A 137 -15.66 4.50 -2.40
CA GLU A 137 -15.75 3.26 -1.64
C GLU A 137 -16.04 2.10 -2.60
N SER A 138 -15.39 0.96 -2.40
CA SER A 138 -15.54 -0.17 -3.30
C SER A 138 -15.17 -1.51 -2.66
N PHE A 139 -15.70 -2.56 -3.24
CA PHE A 139 -15.26 -3.94 -3.11
C PHE A 139 -14.82 -4.42 -4.49
N LYS A 140 -13.59 -4.93 -4.60
CA LYS A 140 -13.07 -5.47 -5.85
C LYS A 140 -12.44 -6.84 -5.63
N LEU A 141 -12.96 -7.82 -6.33
CA LEU A 141 -12.52 -9.21 -6.31
C LEU A 141 -11.28 -9.37 -7.19
N ASP A 142 -10.28 -10.08 -6.69
CA ASP A 142 -9.12 -10.54 -7.46
C ASP A 142 -9.10 -12.07 -7.53
N TRP A 143 -9.60 -12.60 -8.64
CA TRP A 143 -9.61 -14.03 -8.93
C TRP A 143 -8.25 -14.59 -9.36
N SER A 144 -7.28 -13.71 -9.66
CA SER A 144 -5.94 -14.10 -10.10
C SER A 144 -4.94 -14.25 -8.95
N TYR A 145 -5.39 -14.00 -7.72
CA TYR A 145 -4.53 -14.03 -6.56
C TYR A 145 -4.03 -15.45 -6.25
N ALA A 146 -2.70 -15.62 -6.19
CA ALA A 146 -2.08 -16.94 -6.11
C ALA A 146 -2.43 -17.73 -4.82
N TYR A 147 -2.88 -17.04 -3.77
CA TYR A 147 -3.19 -17.63 -2.46
C TYR A 147 -4.69 -17.69 -2.15
N GLY A 148 -5.57 -17.56 -3.15
CA GLY A 148 -7.03 -17.68 -2.97
C GLY A 148 -7.81 -16.67 -3.81
N ILE A 149 -9.00 -16.29 -3.34
CA ILE A 149 -9.76 -15.19 -3.95
C ILE A 149 -9.43 -13.92 -3.15
N GLY A 150 -8.77 -12.98 -3.80
CA GLY A 150 -8.44 -11.69 -3.22
C GLY A 150 -9.67 -10.78 -3.15
N LEU A 151 -9.71 -9.91 -2.16
CA LEU A 151 -10.71 -8.85 -2.02
C LEU A 151 -10.00 -7.56 -1.63
N ARG A 152 -10.05 -6.54 -2.49
CA ARG A 152 -9.65 -5.18 -2.10
C ARG A 152 -10.88 -4.39 -1.67
N ILE A 153 -10.78 -3.76 -0.52
CA ILE A 153 -11.83 -2.92 0.08
C ILE A 153 -11.31 -1.49 0.19
N VAL A 154 -12.06 -0.53 -0.33
CA VAL A 154 -11.84 0.91 -0.08
C VAL A 154 -13.00 1.42 0.74
N GLN A 155 -12.71 2.03 1.89
CA GLN A 155 -13.73 2.55 2.81
C GLN A 155 -13.42 3.99 3.23
N ASP A 156 -14.43 4.85 3.30
CA ASP A 156 -14.28 6.23 3.77
C ASP A 156 -14.38 6.29 5.30
N VAL A 157 -13.28 5.97 5.95
CA VAL A 157 -13.10 6.05 7.41
C VAL A 157 -11.74 6.67 7.72
N GLU A 158 -11.63 7.34 8.87
CA GLU A 158 -10.37 7.99 9.27
C GLU A 158 -9.25 6.98 9.58
N VAL A 159 -9.61 5.83 10.16
CA VAL A 159 -8.70 4.77 10.58
C VAL A 159 -9.31 3.40 10.34
N ILE A 160 -8.47 2.43 9.98
CA ILE A 160 -8.79 1.02 9.99
C ILE A 160 -8.61 0.48 11.41
N ASN A 161 -9.72 0.15 12.03
CA ASN A 161 -9.77 -0.54 13.32
C ASN A 161 -10.70 -1.75 13.23
N GLN A 162 -10.87 -2.47 14.33
CA GLN A 162 -11.71 -3.67 14.35
C GLN A 162 -13.16 -3.36 13.92
N ALA A 163 -13.73 -2.24 14.35
CA ALA A 163 -15.10 -1.87 13.99
C ALA A 163 -15.25 -1.56 12.50
N ALA A 164 -14.27 -0.88 11.89
CA ALA A 164 -14.25 -0.63 10.45
C ALA A 164 -14.19 -1.95 9.66
N ILE A 165 -13.31 -2.88 10.05
CA ILE A 165 -13.17 -4.19 9.43
C ILE A 165 -14.47 -4.99 9.54
N GLU A 166 -15.06 -5.08 10.74
CA GLU A 166 -16.31 -5.81 10.95
C GLU A 166 -17.48 -5.21 10.16
N ALA A 167 -17.58 -3.88 10.09
CA ALA A 167 -18.59 -3.19 9.29
C ALA A 167 -18.41 -3.45 7.78
N ALA A 168 -17.16 -3.48 7.30
CA ALA A 168 -16.84 -3.80 5.92
C ALA A 168 -17.21 -5.26 5.57
N ILE A 169 -16.90 -6.21 6.46
CA ILE A 169 -17.32 -7.62 6.33
C ILE A 169 -18.85 -7.71 6.27
N ASP A 170 -19.56 -7.11 7.22
CA ASP A 170 -21.02 -7.18 7.28
C ASP A 170 -21.66 -6.58 6.01
N ARG A 171 -21.13 -5.47 5.49
CA ARG A 171 -21.58 -4.87 4.22
C ARG A 171 -21.30 -5.77 3.03
N PHE A 172 -20.09 -6.32 2.91
CA PHE A 172 -19.68 -7.18 1.80
C PHE A 172 -20.52 -8.46 1.74
N LEU A 173 -20.80 -9.07 2.90
CA LEU A 173 -21.70 -10.23 2.98
C LEU A 173 -23.14 -9.84 2.62
N ALA A 174 -23.63 -8.68 3.08
CA ALA A 174 -24.99 -8.23 2.81
C ALA A 174 -25.27 -7.96 1.32
N ILE A 175 -24.26 -7.52 0.55
CA ILE A 175 -24.40 -7.32 -0.91
C ILE A 175 -24.19 -8.61 -1.72
N GLY A 176 -23.90 -9.73 -1.06
CA GLY A 176 -23.76 -11.04 -1.70
C GLY A 176 -22.36 -11.36 -2.22
N GLU A 177 -21.30 -10.85 -1.57
CA GLU A 177 -19.91 -11.20 -1.86
C GLU A 177 -19.46 -10.90 -3.31
N THR A 178 -19.83 -9.72 -3.80
CA THR A 178 -19.62 -9.32 -5.19
C THR A 178 -18.90 -7.98 -5.32
N ASP A 179 -18.43 -7.68 -6.53
CA ASP A 179 -17.87 -6.37 -6.84
C ASP A 179 -18.92 -5.29 -6.61
N TRP A 180 -18.50 -4.17 -6.03
CA TRP A 180 -19.37 -3.04 -5.77
C TRP A 180 -18.56 -1.75 -5.74
N VAL A 181 -19.17 -0.67 -6.20
CA VAL A 181 -18.61 0.67 -6.14
C VAL A 181 -19.73 1.61 -5.69
N SER A 182 -19.40 2.54 -4.80
CA SER A 182 -20.31 3.61 -4.41
C SER A 182 -20.74 4.44 -5.63
N SER A 183 -22.01 4.84 -5.65
CA SER A 183 -22.51 5.81 -6.64
C SER A 183 -21.98 7.23 -6.40
N GLU A 184 -21.52 7.50 -5.18
CA GLU A 184 -21.02 8.80 -4.76
C GLU A 184 -19.52 8.71 -4.49
N ALA A 185 -18.79 9.70 -5.00
CA ALA A 185 -17.37 9.85 -4.75
C ALA A 185 -17.14 10.31 -3.30
N VAL A 186 -16.00 9.91 -2.74
CA VAL A 186 -15.54 10.41 -1.45
C VAL A 186 -15.32 11.92 -1.54
N PRO A 187 -15.88 12.72 -0.63
CA PRO A 187 -15.70 14.17 -0.62
C PRO A 187 -14.22 14.59 -0.59
N ARG A 188 -13.87 15.63 -1.35
CA ARG A 188 -12.46 16.06 -1.51
C ARG A 188 -11.82 16.48 -0.18
N ASP A 189 -12.60 17.01 0.75
CA ASP A 189 -12.17 17.43 2.10
C ASP A 189 -11.86 16.25 3.04
N HIS A 190 -12.30 15.03 2.71
CA HIS A 190 -11.86 13.81 3.40
C HIS A 190 -10.49 13.31 2.88
N LEU A 191 -10.06 13.78 1.70
CA LEU A 191 -8.85 13.31 1.03
C LEU A 191 -7.64 14.22 1.30
N PRO A 192 -6.41 13.67 1.34
CA PRO A 192 -5.18 14.43 1.59
C PRO A 192 -4.95 15.61 0.64
N LEU A 193 -4.31 16.66 1.17
CA LEU A 193 -3.80 17.80 0.38
C LEU A 193 -2.29 17.70 0.13
N VAL A 194 -1.63 16.72 0.74
CA VAL A 194 -0.19 16.50 0.69
C VAL A 194 0.09 15.02 0.43
N ARG A 195 1.33 14.72 0.02
CA ARG A 195 1.79 13.34 -0.21
C ARG A 195 1.83 12.53 1.09
N GLU A 196 1.78 11.21 0.96
CA GLU A 196 1.84 10.30 2.11
C GLU A 196 3.09 10.55 2.96
N GLN A 197 4.25 10.62 2.31
CA GLN A 197 5.52 10.82 2.99
C GLN A 197 5.56 12.14 3.80
N GLU A 198 4.99 13.22 3.25
CA GLU A 198 4.90 14.51 3.93
C GLU A 198 3.95 14.45 5.12
N ALA A 199 2.80 13.77 4.97
CA ALA A 199 1.86 13.56 6.05
C ALA A 199 2.49 12.73 7.18
N LEU A 200 3.15 11.61 6.86
CA LEU A 200 3.80 10.75 7.86
C LEU A 200 4.97 11.45 8.55
N ALA A 201 5.77 12.26 7.83
CA ALA A 201 6.86 13.03 8.41
C ALA A 201 6.39 14.12 9.39
N SER A 202 5.12 14.50 9.36
CA SER A 202 4.54 15.46 10.31
C SER A 202 4.23 14.86 11.69
N VAL A 203 4.30 13.53 11.82
CA VAL A 203 4.01 12.80 13.05
C VAL A 203 5.30 12.30 13.69
N ASP A 204 5.54 12.69 14.94
CA ASP A 204 6.69 12.21 15.71
C ASP A 204 6.40 10.78 16.22
N TYR A 205 6.74 9.79 15.38
CA TYR A 205 6.64 8.37 15.72
C TYR A 205 7.96 7.65 15.40
N PRO A 206 8.56 6.88 16.33
CA PRO A 206 9.85 6.25 16.10
C PRO A 206 9.77 5.26 14.93
N SER A 207 10.36 5.61 13.80
CA SER A 207 10.47 4.80 12.58
C SER A 207 11.28 3.51 12.74
N ALA A 208 11.82 3.24 13.93
CA ALA A 208 12.70 2.11 14.24
C ALA A 208 12.01 0.73 14.18
N GLN A 209 10.67 0.64 14.08
CA GLN A 209 9.96 -0.63 13.88
C GLN A 209 9.68 -0.96 12.40
N LEU A 210 9.93 -0.05 11.45
CA LEU A 210 9.57 -0.24 10.03
C LEU A 210 10.76 -0.47 9.08
N GLY A 211 11.97 -0.74 9.57
CA GLY A 211 13.11 -1.12 8.71
C GLY A 211 13.52 -0.09 7.65
N MET A 212 12.96 1.13 7.72
CA MET A 212 13.26 2.24 6.83
C MET A 212 14.41 3.06 7.45
N PRO A 213 15.57 3.18 6.78
CA PRO A 213 16.63 4.04 7.29
C PRO A 213 16.19 5.50 7.19
N VAL A 214 16.09 6.15 8.34
CA VAL A 214 16.04 7.62 8.44
C VAL A 214 17.26 8.16 7.70
N ARG A 215 17.02 8.93 6.63
CA ARG A 215 18.04 9.82 6.05
C ARG A 215 17.90 11.19 6.69
#